data_AF-X1VTI3-F1
#
_entry.id   AF-X1VTI3-F1
#
_cell.length_a   1.000
_cell.length_b   1.000
_cell.length_c   1.000
_cell.angle_alpha   90.00
_cell.angle_beta   90.00
_cell.angle_gamma   90.00
#
_symmetry.space_group_name_H-M   'P 1'
#
loop_
_entity.id
_entity.type
_entity.pdbx_description
1 polymer ?
#
loop_
_entity_poly.entity_id
_entity_poly.type
_entity_poly.pdbx_seq_one_letter_code
_entity_poly.pdbx_strand_id
1 'polypeptide(L)'
;MAKPRLKITPLGGLGEIGKNMMAVEYAEDIIVIDCGLMFPNEEMLGIDLVIPDISYLLERRGKIRGIIITHAHEDHIGALPYVLPQLDVPVYCTRLAKGLISVKLKERKTLAKA
;
A
#
# COMPACT_ATOMS: atom_id res chain seq x y z
N MET A 1 5.82 2.76 -33.43
CA MET A 1 5.97 3.13 -32.01
C MET A 1 6.36 1.88 -31.22
N ALA A 2 7.27 2.00 -30.26
CA ALA A 2 7.61 0.87 -29.39
C ALA A 2 6.41 0.52 -28.51
N LYS A 3 6.11 -0.78 -28.34
CA LYS A 3 5.06 -1.23 -27.42
C LYS A 3 5.43 -0.83 -25.98
N PRO A 4 4.48 -0.37 -25.15
CA PRO A 4 4.71 -0.14 -23.74
C PRO A 4 5.28 -1.39 -23.07
N ARG A 5 6.19 -1.21 -22.12
CA ARG A 5 6.75 -2.31 -21.33
C ARG A 5 6.06 -2.36 -19.97
N LEU A 6 5.83 -3.57 -19.47
CA LEU A 6 5.44 -3.80 -18.10
C LEU A 6 6.61 -3.47 -17.18
N LYS A 7 6.38 -2.63 -16.17
CA LYS A 7 7.33 -2.36 -15.09
C LYS A 7 6.79 -2.92 -13.79
N ILE A 8 7.68 -3.53 -13.02
CA ILE A 8 7.38 -4.10 -11.70
C ILE A 8 8.38 -3.44 -10.75
N THR A 9 7.86 -2.65 -9.80
CA THR A 9 8.67 -1.86 -8.88
C THR A 9 8.28 -2.20 -7.45
N PRO A 10 9.10 -2.97 -6.71
CA PRO A 10 8.91 -3.20 -5.28
C PRO A 10 9.17 -1.88 -4.54
N LEU A 11 8.18 -1.39 -3.81
CA LEU A 11 8.28 -0.23 -2.92
C LEU A 11 8.52 -0.64 -1.46
N GLY A 12 8.28 -1.92 -1.14
CA GLY A 12 8.65 -2.57 0.10
C GLY A 12 8.40 -4.09 0.04
N GLY A 13 8.99 -4.83 0.98
CA GLY A 13 8.91 -6.30 1.07
C GLY A 13 9.92 -7.07 0.22
N LEU A 14 10.77 -6.39 -0.55
CA LEU A 14 11.88 -7.03 -1.28
C LEU A 14 13.18 -6.93 -0.47
N GLY A 15 13.74 -8.10 -0.10
CA GLY A 15 14.97 -8.16 0.69
C GLY A 15 14.75 -7.95 2.19
N GLU A 16 13.51 -8.00 2.65
CA GLU A 16 13.09 -7.77 4.04
C GLU A 16 11.80 -8.51 4.36
N ILE A 17 11.40 -8.54 5.64
CA ILE A 17 10.12 -9.09 6.09
C ILE A 17 9.26 -7.93 6.58
N GLY A 18 8.09 -7.74 5.96
CA GLY A 18 7.19 -6.65 6.29
C GLY A 18 7.07 -5.63 5.16
N LYS A 19 6.18 -4.66 5.36
CA LYS A 19 5.96 -3.50 4.48
C LYS A 19 5.77 -3.83 3.00
N ASN A 20 5.08 -4.94 2.70
CA ASN A 20 4.87 -5.37 1.32
C ASN A 20 4.09 -4.31 0.54
N MET A 21 4.67 -3.87 -0.57
CA MET A 21 4.03 -2.98 -1.54
C MET A 21 4.73 -3.11 -2.89
N MET A 22 3.98 -3.43 -3.94
CA MET A 22 4.50 -3.58 -5.30
C MET A 22 3.69 -2.71 -6.25
N ALA A 23 4.36 -1.90 -7.07
CA ALA A 23 3.71 -1.19 -8.17
C ALA A 23 3.89 -1.97 -9.48
N VAL A 24 2.78 -2.21 -10.19
CA VAL A 24 2.75 -2.80 -11.52
C VAL A 24 2.25 -1.74 -12.49
N GLU A 25 3.14 -1.27 -13.37
CA GLU A 25 2.88 -0.17 -14.30
C GLU A 25 2.89 -0.67 -15.75
N TYR A 26 1.85 -0.30 -16.51
CA TYR A 26 1.78 -0.53 -17.94
C TYR A 26 1.14 0.67 -18.64
N ALA A 27 1.87 1.30 -19.55
CA ALA A 27 1.46 2.53 -20.22
C ALA A 27 1.06 3.64 -19.23
N GLU A 28 -0.22 4.00 -19.17
CA GLU A 28 -0.77 5.08 -18.34
C GLU A 28 -1.47 4.59 -17.07
N ASP A 29 -1.31 3.30 -16.74
CA ASP A 29 -1.99 2.66 -15.62
C ASP A 29 -0.99 2.06 -14.63
N ILE A 30 -1.26 2.27 -13.35
CA ILE A 30 -0.54 1.66 -12.22
C ILE A 30 -1.55 0.93 -11.34
N ILE A 31 -1.26 -0.33 -11.04
CA ILE A 31 -1.93 -1.09 -9.99
C ILE A 31 -0.93 -1.31 -8.87
N VAL A 32 -1.36 -1.09 -7.64
CA VAL A 32 -0.54 -1.37 -6.44
C VAL A 32 -1.02 -2.68 -5.84
N ILE A 33 -0.08 -3.57 -5.49
CA ILE A 33 -0.35 -4.81 -4.75
C ILE A 33 0.13 -4.58 -3.32
N ASP A 34 -0.80 -4.74 -2.39
CA ASP A 34 -0.64 -4.56 -0.95
C ASP A 34 -0.17 -3.16 -0.51
N CYS A 35 -0.32 -2.91 0.78
CA CYS A 35 0.03 -1.67 1.45
C CYS A 35 0.36 -1.98 2.93
N GLY A 36 1.45 -2.71 3.11
CA GLY A 36 1.87 -3.23 4.41
C GLY A 36 2.66 -2.27 5.27
N LEU A 37 2.76 -2.60 6.56
CA LEU A 37 3.74 -2.02 7.48
C LEU A 37 4.80 -3.05 7.88
N MET A 38 5.90 -2.58 8.49
CA MET A 38 6.89 -3.42 9.15
C MET A 38 6.97 -2.99 10.62
N PHE A 39 7.06 -3.97 11.52
CA PHE A 39 7.37 -3.68 12.92
C PHE A 39 8.87 -3.41 13.07
N PRO A 40 9.25 -2.41 13.88
CA PRO A 40 10.64 -2.03 14.08
C PRO A 40 11.44 -3.16 14.76
N ASN A 41 12.74 -3.19 14.51
CA ASN A 41 13.66 -4.09 15.22
C ASN A 41 14.08 -3.46 16.56
N GLU A 42 14.82 -4.22 17.38
CA GLU A 42 15.25 -3.80 18.72
C GLU A 42 16.17 -2.56 18.72
N GLU A 43 16.80 -2.23 17.58
CA GLU A 43 17.70 -1.08 17.44
C GLU A 43 16.94 0.23 17.11
N MET A 44 15.70 0.13 16.65
CA MET A 44 14.85 1.27 16.25
C MET A 44 14.10 1.86 17.45
N LEU A 45 14.84 2.39 18.43
CA LEU A 45 14.29 2.92 19.67
C LEU A 45 13.27 4.05 19.44
N GLY A 46 12.08 3.91 20.02
CA GLY A 46 11.01 4.91 19.96
C GLY A 46 10.19 4.91 18.65
N ILE A 47 10.49 4.00 17.72
CA ILE A 47 9.67 3.79 16.53
C ILE A 47 8.57 2.78 16.86
N ASP A 48 7.33 3.07 16.46
CA ASP A 48 6.21 2.12 16.59
C ASP A 48 6.04 1.25 15.34
N LEU A 49 6.18 1.87 14.15
CA LEU A 49 5.86 1.26 12.86
C LEU A 49 6.73 1.87 11.76
N VAL A 50 7.09 1.06 10.75
CA VAL A 50 7.77 1.50 9.52
C VAL A 50 6.84 1.25 8.33
N ILE A 51 6.70 2.24 7.43
CA ILE A 51 5.85 2.14 6.24
C ILE A 51 6.67 2.39 4.95
N PRO A 52 6.22 1.90 3.78
CA PRO A 52 6.88 2.14 2.50
C PRO A 52 6.97 3.63 2.14
N ASP A 53 8.05 4.02 1.45
CA ASP A 53 8.12 5.32 0.76
C ASP A 53 7.28 5.27 -0.52
N ILE A 54 6.25 6.11 -0.57
CA ILE A 54 5.30 6.19 -1.69
C ILE A 54 5.58 7.33 -2.66
N SER A 55 6.75 7.99 -2.59
CA SER A 55 7.12 9.10 -3.47
C SER A 55 6.93 8.77 -4.96
N TYR A 56 7.29 7.53 -5.36
CA TYR A 56 7.06 7.02 -6.71
C TYR A 56 5.59 7.11 -7.15
N LEU A 57 4.66 6.80 -6.25
CA LEU A 57 3.22 6.80 -6.48
C LEU A 57 2.67 8.23 -6.45
N LEU A 58 3.14 9.08 -5.54
CA LEU A 58 2.70 10.48 -5.43
C LEU A 58 2.96 11.27 -6.71
N GLU A 59 4.14 11.10 -7.31
CA GLU A 59 4.51 11.71 -8.60
C GLU A 59 3.62 11.24 -9.77
N ARG A 60 2.96 10.08 -9.63
CA ARG A 60 2.19 9.41 -10.69
C ARG A 60 0.73 9.20 -10.30
N ARG A 61 0.22 9.98 -9.34
CA ARG A 61 -1.10 9.77 -8.72
C ARG A 61 -2.24 9.59 -9.74
N GLY A 62 -2.25 10.36 -10.83
CA GLY A 62 -3.26 10.27 -11.89
C GLY A 62 -3.28 8.97 -12.71
N LYS A 63 -2.22 8.15 -12.60
CA LYS A 63 -2.10 6.84 -13.27
C LYS A 63 -2.59 5.68 -12.39
N ILE A 64 -2.77 5.90 -11.08
CA ILE A 64 -3.10 4.84 -10.14
C ILE A 64 -4.57 4.45 -10.29
N ARG A 65 -4.83 3.17 -10.52
CA ARG A 65 -6.19 2.61 -10.69
C ARG A 65 -6.75 1.96 -9.44
N GLY A 66 -5.89 1.66 -8.47
CA GLY A 66 -6.31 1.14 -7.17
C GLY A 66 -5.22 0.32 -6.50
N ILE A 67 -5.54 -0.10 -5.28
CA ILE A 67 -4.72 -1.01 -4.47
C ILE A 67 -5.45 -2.35 -4.38
N ILE A 68 -4.77 -3.44 -4.70
CA ILE A 68 -5.26 -4.81 -4.56
C ILE A 68 -4.62 -5.40 -3.30
N ILE A 69 -5.44 -5.86 -2.36
CA ILE A 69 -5.00 -6.49 -1.12
C ILE A 69 -5.11 -8.00 -1.25
N THR A 70 -3.99 -8.68 -1.04
CA THR A 70 -3.89 -10.15 -1.13
C THR A 70 -4.55 -10.81 0.08
N HIS A 71 -4.22 -10.37 1.29
CA HIS A 71 -4.79 -10.87 2.55
C HIS A 71 -4.66 -9.83 3.66
N ALA A 72 -5.10 -10.20 4.87
CA ALA A 72 -5.40 -9.22 5.93
C ALA A 72 -4.31 -9.08 7.01
N HIS A 73 -3.10 -9.61 6.79
CA HIS A 73 -1.99 -9.42 7.74
C HIS A 73 -1.45 -7.99 7.69
N GLU A 74 -0.88 -7.53 8.81
CA GLU A 74 -0.38 -6.16 8.99
C GLU A 74 0.70 -5.78 7.97
N ASP A 75 1.53 -6.73 7.58
CA ASP A 75 2.53 -6.55 6.54
C ASP A 75 1.96 -6.47 5.12
N HIS A 76 0.64 -6.51 4.96
CA HIS A 76 -0.06 -6.31 3.68
C HIS A 76 -1.13 -5.20 3.74
N ILE A 77 -1.68 -4.86 4.91
CA ILE A 77 -2.73 -3.82 5.05
C ILE A 77 -2.36 -2.67 6.00
N GLY A 78 -1.29 -2.81 6.78
CA GLY A 78 -1.02 -1.97 7.93
C GLY A 78 -0.67 -0.51 7.58
N ALA A 79 -0.17 -0.25 6.38
CA ALA A 79 0.13 1.12 5.93
C ALA A 79 -1.06 1.84 5.29
N LEU A 80 -2.19 1.16 5.03
CA LEU A 80 -3.38 1.77 4.42
C LEU A 80 -3.84 3.07 5.11
N PRO A 81 -3.91 3.16 6.45
CA PRO A 81 -4.35 4.40 7.11
C PRO A 81 -3.46 5.62 6.86
N TYR A 82 -2.21 5.40 6.44
CA TYR A 82 -1.23 6.46 6.17
C TYR A 82 -1.14 6.79 4.68
N VAL A 83 -1.28 5.78 3.83
CA VAL A 83 -1.13 5.89 2.37
C VAL A 83 -2.44 6.33 1.71
N LEU A 84 -3.58 5.80 2.15
CA LEU A 84 -4.86 6.03 1.50
C LEU A 84 -5.28 7.52 1.49
N PRO A 85 -5.08 8.32 2.55
CA PRO A 85 -5.36 9.76 2.52
C PRO A 85 -4.55 10.54 1.48
N GLN A 86 -3.36 10.04 1.13
CA GLN A 86 -2.45 10.70 0.21
C GLN A 86 -2.75 10.34 -1.25
N LEU A 87 -3.24 9.13 -1.52
CA LEU A 87 -3.52 8.65 -2.88
C LEU A 87 -4.98 8.82 -3.29
N ASP A 88 -5.95 8.63 -2.39
CA ASP A 88 -7.40 8.66 -2.67
C ASP A 88 -7.80 7.77 -3.87
N VAL A 89 -7.59 6.46 -3.72
CA VAL A 89 -7.79 5.44 -4.78
C VAL A 89 -8.61 4.27 -4.25
N PRO A 90 -9.35 3.53 -5.10
CA PRO A 90 -10.13 2.39 -4.66
C PRO A 90 -9.25 1.26 -4.12
N VAL A 91 -9.74 0.55 -3.10
CA VAL A 91 -9.10 -0.62 -2.50
C VAL A 91 -9.94 -1.87 -2.79
N TYR A 92 -9.35 -2.85 -3.46
CA TYR A 92 -9.96 -4.13 -3.79
C TYR A 92 -9.43 -5.21 -2.85
N CYS A 93 -10.31 -5.91 -2.15
CA CYS A 93 -9.92 -6.87 -1.12
C CYS A 93 -11.01 -7.93 -0.88
N THR A 94 -10.63 -9.03 -0.23
CA THR A 94 -11.57 -10.07 0.21
C THR A 94 -12.43 -9.60 1.38
N ARG A 95 -13.52 -10.32 1.69
CA ARG A 95 -14.46 -9.95 2.77
C ARG A 95 -13.78 -9.81 4.14
N LEU A 96 -12.87 -10.74 4.48
CA LEU A 96 -12.15 -10.70 5.75
C LEU A 96 -11.21 -9.49 5.80
N ALA A 97 -10.41 -9.28 4.74
CA ALA A 97 -9.52 -8.13 4.63
C ALA A 97 -10.31 -6.81 4.72
N LYS A 98 -11.44 -6.69 4.04
CA LYS A 98 -12.33 -5.52 4.16
C LYS A 98 -12.74 -5.24 5.61
N GLY A 99 -13.09 -6.29 6.35
CA GLY A 99 -13.47 -6.19 7.77
C GLY A 99 -12.34 -5.58 8.61
N LEU A 100 -11.13 -6.14 8.52
CA LEU A 100 -9.98 -5.67 9.30
C LEU A 100 -9.50 -4.28 8.85
N ILE A 101 -9.47 -4.00 7.55
CA ILE A 101 -9.15 -2.68 7.00
C ILE A 101 -10.12 -1.63 7.55
N SER A 102 -11.43 -1.93 7.56
CA SER A 102 -12.45 -1.00 8.05
C SER A 102 -12.26 -0.64 9.52
N VAL A 103 -11.87 -1.60 10.37
CA VAL A 103 -11.56 -1.34 11.79
C VAL A 103 -10.35 -0.43 11.90
N LYS A 104 -9.27 -0.73 11.16
CA LYS A 104 -8.03 0.05 11.18
C LYS A 104 -8.21 1.50 10.71
N LEU A 105 -9.02 1.71 9.66
CA LEU A 105 -9.35 3.06 9.17
C LEU A 105 -10.24 3.84 10.16
N LYS A 106 -11.09 3.17 10.95
CA LYS A 106 -11.86 3.80 12.05
C LYS A 106 -10.96 4.32 13.15
N GLU A 107 -10.01 3.51 13.60
CA GLU A 107 -9.10 3.84 14.71
C GLU A 107 -8.31 5.13 14.45
N ARG A 108 -7.90 5.36 13.19
CA ARG A 108 -7.16 6.55 12.79
C ARG A 108 -8.01 7.72 12.27
N LYS A 109 -9.34 7.69 12.50
CA LYS A 109 -10.32 8.69 12.01
C LYS A 109 -10.24 8.94 10.50
N THR A 110 -9.81 7.95 9.74
CA THR A 110 -9.55 8.05 8.29
C THR A 110 -10.81 7.76 7.45
N LEU A 111 -11.97 7.59 8.08
CA LEU A 111 -13.23 7.40 7.37
C LEU A 111 -13.88 8.73 7.02
N ALA A 112 -13.50 9.26 5.87
CA ALA A 112 -14.41 9.99 5.00
C ALA A 112 -14.58 9.16 3.71
N LYS A 113 -15.58 8.25 3.71
CA LYS A 113 -16.04 7.40 2.58
C LYS A 113 -15.10 6.27 2.15
N ALA A 114 -15.36 5.06 2.62
CA ALA A 114 -14.92 3.80 2.02
C ALA A 114 -16.15 2.91 1.74
#